data_AF-A0A3L9H165-F1
#
_entry.id   AF-A0A3L9H165-F1
#
_cell.length_a   1.000
_cell.length_b   1.000
_cell.length_c   1.000
_cell.angle_alpha   90.00
_cell.angle_beta   90.00
_cell.angle_gamma   90.00
#
_symmetry.space_group_name_H-M   'P 1'
#
loop_
_entity.id
_entity.type
_entity.pdbx_description
1 polymer ?
#
loop_
_entity_poly.entity_id
_entity_poly.type
_entity_poly.pdbx_seq_one_letter_code
_entity_poly.pdbx_strand_id
1 'polypeptide(L)'
;MAQHTVYFPDAFLTQMREAMPSTLSFDDFLAACQRPLRRSIRVNTLKISVADFLQLTAPYGWTLTPIPWCEEGFWIERDDEDALPLGSTAEHLSGLFYIQEASSMLPVAALFADGNAPQRVMDVAAAPGSKTTQIAARMNNEGAILANEFSASRVKVLHANISRCGISNVALTHF
;
A
#
# COMPACT_ATOMS: atom_id res chain seq x y z
N MET A 1 -9.03 17.03 -20.39
CA MET A 1 -8.72 16.58 -19.01
C MET A 1 -8.01 17.71 -18.31
N ALA A 2 -8.50 18.19 -17.17
CA ALA A 2 -7.84 19.25 -16.43
C ALA A 2 -6.49 18.73 -15.90
N GLN A 3 -5.38 19.25 -16.43
CA GLN A 3 -4.06 19.03 -15.85
C GLN A 3 -4.08 19.68 -14.46
N HIS A 4 -4.24 18.87 -13.43
CA HIS A 4 -4.10 19.31 -12.06
C HIS A 4 -2.60 19.52 -11.82
N THR A 5 -2.08 20.66 -12.25
CA THR A 5 -0.69 21.02 -12.03
C THR A 5 -0.48 21.13 -10.52
N VAL A 6 0.39 20.28 -9.98
CA VAL A 6 0.72 20.32 -8.56
C VAL A 6 1.44 21.63 -8.29
N TYR A 7 0.92 22.41 -7.34
CA TYR A 7 1.53 23.68 -6.93
C TYR A 7 2.68 23.43 -5.96
N PHE A 8 3.81 24.09 -6.21
CA PHE A 8 4.97 24.08 -5.34
C PHE A 8 5.37 25.53 -4.98
N PRO A 9 5.50 25.87 -3.69
CA PRO A 9 6.04 27.16 -3.27
C PRO A 9 7.50 27.32 -3.69
N ASP A 10 7.91 28.54 -4.06
CA ASP A 10 9.29 28.81 -4.50
C ASP A 10 10.33 28.40 -3.45
N ALA A 11 10.06 28.69 -2.16
CA ALA A 11 10.94 28.30 -1.06
C ALA A 11 11.16 26.79 -0.97
N PHE A 12 10.12 25.98 -1.26
CA PHE A 12 10.23 24.53 -1.31
C PHE A 12 11.07 24.08 -2.50
N LEU A 13 10.88 24.66 -3.69
CA LEU A 13 11.64 24.33 -4.88
C LEU A 13 13.14 24.64 -4.70
N THR A 14 13.47 25.78 -4.13
CA THR A 14 14.87 26.15 -3.81
C THR A 14 15.49 25.15 -2.84
N GLN A 15 14.81 24.85 -1.73
CA GLN A 15 15.31 23.90 -0.74
C GLN A 15 15.51 22.50 -1.33
N MET A 16 14.54 22.01 -2.10
CA MET A 16 14.65 20.68 -2.72
C MET A 16 15.78 20.63 -3.75
N ARG A 17 16.02 21.70 -4.50
CA ARG A 17 17.15 21.77 -5.44
C ARG A 17 18.50 21.67 -4.74
N GLU A 18 18.65 22.31 -3.58
CA GLU A 18 19.87 22.21 -2.77
C GLU A 18 20.04 20.84 -2.10
N ALA A 19 18.93 20.19 -1.74
CA ALA A 19 18.93 18.86 -1.13
C ALA A 19 19.12 17.72 -2.14
N MET A 20 18.97 17.98 -3.44
CA MET A 20 19.09 16.94 -4.47
C MET A 20 20.53 16.40 -4.56
N PRO A 21 20.73 15.07 -4.48
CA PRO A 21 22.02 14.47 -4.75
C PRO A 21 22.54 14.84 -6.13
N SER A 22 23.84 15.10 -6.27
CA SER A 22 24.45 15.50 -7.54
C SER A 22 24.35 14.44 -8.66
N THR A 23 24.00 13.20 -8.30
CA THR A 23 23.78 12.09 -9.23
C THR A 23 22.38 12.06 -9.84
N LEU A 24 21.46 12.92 -9.38
CA LEU A 24 20.06 12.96 -9.79
C LEU A 24 19.68 14.32 -10.38
N SER A 25 18.68 14.34 -11.26
CA SER A 25 18.17 15.56 -11.89
C SER A 25 16.97 16.12 -11.11
N PHE A 26 17.06 17.38 -10.69
CA PHE A 26 15.93 18.10 -10.09
C PHE A 26 14.76 18.26 -11.08
N ASP A 27 15.05 18.43 -12.36
CA ASP A 27 14.01 18.59 -13.39
C ASP A 27 13.25 17.27 -13.60
N ASP A 28 13.93 16.12 -13.53
CA ASP A 28 13.28 14.81 -13.59
C ASP A 28 12.37 14.57 -12.37
N PHE A 29 12.81 14.97 -11.17
CA PHE A 29 12.00 14.94 -9.97
C PHE A 29 10.73 15.79 -10.13
N LEU A 30 10.88 17.04 -10.59
CA LEU A 30 9.75 17.94 -10.78
C LEU A 30 8.78 17.40 -11.85
N ALA A 31 9.30 16.88 -12.96
CA ALA A 31 8.49 16.24 -13.99
C ALA A 31 7.75 15.01 -13.45
N ALA A 32 8.37 14.21 -12.58
CA ALA A 32 7.73 13.08 -11.93
C ALA A 32 6.60 13.50 -10.99
N CYS A 33 6.80 14.56 -10.20
CA CYS A 33 5.79 15.11 -9.31
C CYS A 33 4.54 15.63 -10.03
N GLN A 34 4.65 16.00 -11.31
CA GLN A 34 3.52 16.46 -12.13
C GLN A 34 2.75 15.31 -12.80
N ARG A 35 3.20 14.06 -12.68
CA ARG A 35 2.50 12.89 -13.22
C ARG A 35 1.60 12.26 -12.16
N PRO A 36 0.45 11.69 -12.56
CA PRO A 36 -0.38 10.91 -11.63
C PRO A 36 0.38 9.68 -11.14
N LEU A 37 0.11 9.27 -9.90
CA LEU A 37 0.65 8.04 -9.34
C LEU A 37 0.12 6.83 -10.10
N ARG A 38 1.01 5.86 -10.35
CA ARG A 38 0.61 4.53 -10.83
C ARG A 38 -0.20 3.84 -9.75
N ARG A 39 -1.32 3.22 -10.14
CA ARG A 39 -2.13 2.40 -9.22
C ARG A 39 -1.34 1.15 -8.83
N SER A 40 -1.52 0.70 -7.60
CA SER A 40 -0.88 -0.52 -7.11
C SER A 40 -1.79 -1.28 -6.14
N ILE A 41 -1.58 -2.60 -6.11
CA ILE A 41 -2.27 -3.54 -5.25
C ILE A 41 -1.26 -4.42 -4.54
N ARG A 42 -1.66 -4.97 -3.39
CA ARG A 42 -0.88 -5.93 -2.62
C ARG A 42 -1.72 -7.16 -2.31
N VAL A 43 -1.24 -8.34 -2.69
CA VAL A 43 -1.88 -9.63 -2.38
C VAL A 43 -1.87 -9.85 -0.86
N ASN A 44 -2.97 -10.38 -0.34
CA ASN A 44 -3.10 -10.80 1.04
C ASN A 44 -2.80 -12.30 1.17
N THR A 45 -1.56 -12.61 1.52
CA THR A 45 -1.04 -13.97 1.64
C THR A 45 -1.66 -14.79 2.77
N LEU A 46 -2.45 -14.18 3.66
CA LEU A 46 -3.27 -14.90 4.63
C LEU A 46 -4.45 -15.64 3.98
N LYS A 47 -4.85 -15.26 2.76
CA LYS A 47 -6.03 -15.81 2.09
C LYS A 47 -5.73 -16.50 0.76
N ILE A 48 -4.69 -16.08 0.05
CA ILE A 48 -4.33 -16.63 -1.26
C ILE A 48 -2.84 -16.45 -1.52
N SER A 49 -2.21 -17.43 -2.19
CA SER A 49 -0.83 -17.27 -2.64
C SER A 49 -0.73 -16.25 -3.78
N VAL A 50 0.45 -15.68 -4.00
CA VAL A 50 0.67 -14.77 -5.15
C VAL A 50 0.43 -15.50 -6.47
N ALA A 51 0.89 -16.75 -6.60
CA ALA A 51 0.70 -17.55 -7.81
C ALA A 51 -0.78 -17.81 -8.11
N ASP A 52 -1.56 -18.21 -7.10
CA ASP A 52 -2.99 -18.46 -7.27
C ASP A 52 -3.75 -17.17 -7.56
N PHE A 53 -3.36 -16.05 -6.97
CA PHE A 53 -3.95 -14.74 -7.24
C PHE A 53 -3.75 -14.32 -8.71
N LEU A 54 -2.54 -14.51 -9.25
CA LEU A 54 -2.24 -14.19 -10.65
C LEU A 54 -3.05 -15.09 -11.61
N GLN A 55 -3.22 -16.37 -11.28
CA GLN A 55 -4.08 -17.27 -12.07
C GLN A 55 -5.56 -16.87 -11.99
N LEU A 56 -6.05 -16.59 -10.78
CA LEU A 56 -7.45 -16.22 -10.52
C LEU A 56 -7.84 -14.93 -11.26
N THR A 57 -6.92 -13.96 -11.33
CA THR A 57 -7.18 -12.63 -11.89
C THR A 57 -6.79 -12.49 -13.37
N ALA A 58 -6.13 -13.50 -13.95
CA ALA A 58 -5.76 -13.51 -15.37
C ALA A 58 -6.93 -13.21 -16.34
N PRO A 59 -8.18 -13.71 -16.12
CA PRO A 59 -9.32 -13.40 -16.99
C PRO A 59 -9.70 -11.91 -17.04
N TYR A 60 -9.28 -11.11 -16.07
CA TYR A 60 -9.53 -9.66 -16.09
C TYR A 60 -8.62 -8.90 -17.05
N GLY A 61 -7.57 -9.52 -17.59
CA GLY A 61 -6.64 -8.89 -18.52
C GLY A 61 -5.84 -7.73 -17.91
N TRP A 62 -5.60 -7.73 -16.60
CA TRP A 62 -4.78 -6.71 -15.96
C TRP A 62 -3.30 -6.90 -16.28
N THR A 63 -2.60 -5.80 -16.54
CA THR A 63 -1.14 -5.82 -16.60
C THR A 63 -0.60 -5.57 -15.19
N LEU A 64 -0.02 -6.60 -14.58
CA LEU A 64 0.54 -6.57 -13.24
C LEU A 64 2.08 -6.57 -13.29
N THR A 65 2.70 -5.43 -12.98
CA THR A 65 4.16 -5.29 -12.92
C THR A 65 4.64 -5.44 -11.47
N PRO A 66 5.59 -6.34 -11.17
CA PRO A 66 6.04 -6.59 -9.79
C PRO A 66 6.74 -5.37 -9.18
N ILE A 67 6.50 -5.15 -7.89
CA ILE A 67 7.16 -4.09 -7.10
C ILE A 67 8.47 -4.66 -6.52
N PRO A 68 9.64 -4.06 -6.80
CA PRO A 68 10.95 -4.66 -6.47
C PRO A 68 11.20 -4.95 -4.99
N TRP A 69 10.55 -4.21 -4.09
CA TRP A 69 10.74 -4.32 -2.63
C TRP A 69 9.59 -5.06 -1.93
N CYS A 70 8.63 -5.62 -2.66
CA CYS A 70 7.46 -6.28 -2.09
C CYS A 70 6.99 -7.37 -3.05
N GLU A 71 7.32 -8.63 -2.77
CA GLU A 71 6.95 -9.78 -3.61
C GLU A 71 5.44 -9.96 -3.77
N GLU A 72 4.67 -9.49 -2.79
CA GLU A 72 3.22 -9.52 -2.80
C GLU A 72 2.62 -8.28 -3.50
N GLY A 73 3.44 -7.35 -3.98
CA GLY A 73 3.03 -6.05 -4.50
C GLY A 73 3.14 -5.94 -6.02
N PHE A 74 2.13 -5.33 -6.66
CA PHE A 74 2.10 -5.10 -8.09
C PHE A 74 1.62 -3.68 -8.41
N TRP A 75 2.27 -3.01 -9.36
CA TRP A 75 1.63 -1.95 -10.13
C TRP A 75 0.61 -2.57 -11.08
N ILE A 76 -0.54 -1.92 -11.22
CA ILE A 76 -1.65 -2.40 -12.03
C ILE A 76 -2.02 -1.40 -13.11
N GLU A 77 -2.04 -1.88 -14.34
CA GLU A 77 -2.52 -1.17 -15.53
C GLU A 77 -3.73 -1.91 -16.09
N ARG A 78 -4.73 -1.16 -16.54
CA ARG A 78 -6.05 -1.65 -16.96
C ARG A 78 -6.43 -0.90 -18.24
N ASP A 79 -6.85 -1.65 -19.25
CA ASP A 79 -7.11 -1.09 -20.59
C ASP A 79 -8.49 -0.44 -20.75
N ASP A 80 -9.38 -0.56 -19.76
CA ASP A 80 -10.79 -0.17 -19.90
C ASP A 80 -11.25 0.79 -18.79
N GLU A 81 -11.73 1.98 -19.21
CA GLU A 81 -12.30 3.02 -18.33
C GLU A 81 -13.69 2.62 -17.80
N ASP A 82 -14.42 1.72 -18.47
CA ASP A 82 -15.74 1.20 -18.07
C ASP A 82 -15.65 -0.03 -17.14
N ALA A 83 -14.44 -0.53 -16.89
CA ALA A 83 -14.25 -1.71 -16.07
C ALA A 83 -14.59 -1.43 -14.59
N LEU A 84 -15.22 -2.41 -13.94
CA LEU A 84 -15.61 -2.39 -12.53
C LEU A 84 -14.51 -1.75 -11.66
N PRO A 85 -14.80 -0.80 -10.76
CA PRO A 85 -13.80 -0.22 -9.87
C PRO A 85 -13.07 -1.32 -9.09
N LEU A 86 -11.75 -1.18 -8.90
CA LEU A 86 -10.94 -2.19 -8.17
C LEU A 86 -11.51 -2.48 -6.77
N GLY A 87 -12.04 -1.46 -6.10
CA GLY A 87 -12.65 -1.60 -4.78
C GLY A 87 -13.96 -2.39 -4.77
N SER A 88 -14.53 -2.67 -5.94
CA SER A 88 -15.81 -3.37 -6.09
C SER A 88 -15.64 -4.80 -6.63
N THR A 89 -14.42 -5.26 -6.93
CA THR A 89 -14.20 -6.63 -7.41
C THR A 89 -14.40 -7.65 -6.29
N ALA A 90 -14.78 -8.88 -6.65
CA ALA A 90 -15.02 -9.95 -5.69
C ALA A 90 -13.78 -10.23 -4.83
N GLU A 91 -12.59 -10.15 -5.43
CA GLU A 91 -11.30 -10.39 -4.79
C GLU A 91 -10.97 -9.29 -3.77
N HIS A 92 -11.35 -8.03 -4.06
CA HIS A 92 -11.18 -6.95 -3.08
C HIS A 92 -12.14 -7.12 -1.90
N LEU A 93 -13.42 -7.36 -2.19
CA LEU A 93 -14.47 -7.50 -1.19
C LEU A 93 -14.23 -8.70 -0.26
N SER A 94 -13.69 -9.79 -0.78
CA SER A 94 -13.27 -10.97 0.00
C SER A 94 -11.89 -10.81 0.67
N GLY A 95 -11.20 -9.70 0.43
CA GLY A 95 -9.94 -9.34 1.08
C GLY A 95 -8.71 -10.11 0.57
N LEU A 96 -8.74 -10.58 -0.68
CA LEU A 96 -7.61 -11.27 -1.34
C LEU A 96 -6.49 -10.31 -1.72
N PHE A 97 -6.80 -9.02 -1.88
CA PHE A 97 -5.79 -7.98 -2.07
C PHE A 97 -6.19 -6.66 -1.42
N TYR A 98 -5.21 -5.78 -1.25
CA TYR A 98 -5.35 -4.44 -0.71
C TYR A 98 -4.93 -3.41 -1.76
N ILE A 99 -5.71 -2.33 -1.94
CA ILE A 99 -5.33 -1.20 -2.81
C ILE A 99 -4.46 -0.25 -1.99
N GLN A 100 -3.18 -0.17 -2.32
CA GLN A 100 -2.17 0.55 -1.53
C GLN A 100 -1.07 1.06 -2.46
N GLU A 101 -0.56 2.26 -2.21
CA GLU A 101 0.61 2.79 -2.92
C GLU A 101 1.87 1.94 -2.69
N ALA A 102 2.66 1.73 -3.74
CA ALA A 102 3.93 1.00 -3.67
C ALA A 102 4.88 1.54 -2.60
N SER A 103 4.91 2.87 -2.41
CA SER A 103 5.69 3.57 -1.37
C SER A 103 5.34 3.07 0.03
N SER A 104 4.06 2.84 0.31
CA SER A 104 3.58 2.41 1.62
C SER A 104 3.92 0.96 1.94
N MET A 105 4.36 0.15 0.97
CA MET A 105 4.79 -1.23 1.18
C MET A 105 6.22 -1.32 1.70
N LEU A 106 7.06 -0.33 1.39
CA LEU A 106 8.48 -0.31 1.69
C LEU A 106 8.80 -0.31 3.20
N PRO A 107 8.13 0.49 4.07
CA PRO A 107 8.44 0.48 5.50
C PRO A 107 8.23 -0.89 6.15
N VAL A 108 7.19 -1.62 5.72
CA VAL A 108 6.92 -2.97 6.24
C VAL A 108 7.91 -3.98 5.66
N ALA A 109 8.26 -3.88 4.37
CA ALA A 109 9.31 -4.72 3.81
C ALA A 109 10.64 -4.55 4.59
N ALA A 110 11.02 -3.31 4.91
CA ALA A 110 12.19 -3.01 5.73
C ALA A 110 12.09 -3.54 7.17
N LEU A 111 10.90 -3.46 7.80
CA LEU A 111 10.68 -4.00 9.15
C LEU A 111 10.97 -5.50 9.24
N PHE A 112 10.71 -6.27 8.18
CA PHE A 112 10.93 -7.72 8.10
C PHE A 112 12.19 -8.09 7.30
N ALA A 113 13.04 -7.12 6.96
CA ALA A 113 14.28 -7.38 6.24
C ALA A 113 15.23 -8.26 7.07
N ASP A 114 16.18 -8.90 6.38
CA ASP A 114 17.25 -9.70 6.99
C ASP A 114 16.75 -10.80 7.95
N GLY A 115 15.56 -11.34 7.67
CA GLY A 115 14.94 -12.41 8.46
C GLY A 115 14.36 -11.94 9.80
N ASN A 116 14.15 -10.63 10.00
CA ASN A 116 13.53 -10.13 11.22
C ASN A 116 12.08 -10.63 11.33
N ALA A 117 11.76 -11.30 12.45
CA ALA A 117 10.48 -11.93 12.72
C ALA A 117 9.90 -11.48 14.08
N PRO A 118 9.49 -10.21 14.20
CA PRO A 118 8.98 -9.67 15.45
C PRO A 118 7.69 -10.38 15.88
N GLN A 119 7.57 -10.68 17.18
CA GLN A 119 6.37 -11.31 17.75
C GLN A 119 5.33 -10.28 18.20
N ARG A 120 5.74 -9.03 18.42
CA ARG A 120 4.90 -7.92 18.87
C ARG A 120 5.29 -6.66 18.12
N VAL A 121 4.33 -6.00 17.49
CA VAL A 121 4.55 -4.80 16.66
C VAL A 121 3.57 -3.70 17.07
N MET A 122 4.00 -2.44 17.00
CA MET A 122 3.12 -1.29 17.15
C MET A 122 3.11 -0.48 15.85
N ASP A 123 1.92 -0.24 15.32
CA ASP A 123 1.67 0.67 14.21
C ASP A 123 1.02 1.95 14.76
N VAL A 124 1.80 3.04 14.83
CA VAL A 124 1.44 4.24 15.61
C VAL A 124 0.37 5.09 14.92
N ALA A 125 0.31 5.06 13.59
CA ALA A 125 -0.62 5.81 12.76
C ALA A 125 -1.20 4.86 11.70
N ALA A 126 -2.03 3.94 12.19
CA ALA A 126 -2.40 2.74 11.48
C ALA A 126 -3.42 2.97 10.35
N ALA A 127 -4.32 3.96 10.46
CA ALA A 127 -5.36 4.12 9.45
C ALA A 127 -4.79 4.61 8.10
N PRO A 128 -5.34 4.14 6.97
CA PRO A 128 -6.54 3.31 6.84
C PRO A 128 -6.34 1.79 7.10
N GLY A 129 -5.14 1.33 7.45
CA GLY A 129 -4.83 -0.07 7.76
C GLY A 129 -3.92 -0.77 6.75
N SER A 130 -3.40 -0.06 5.75
CA SER A 130 -2.62 -0.65 4.66
C SER A 130 -1.33 -1.31 5.13
N LYS A 131 -0.59 -0.65 6.04
CA LYS A 131 0.64 -1.18 6.65
C LYS A 131 0.33 -2.23 7.71
N THR A 132 -0.62 -1.97 8.60
CA THR A 132 -1.06 -2.91 9.63
C THR A 132 -1.46 -4.27 9.03
N THR A 133 -2.22 -4.25 7.93
CA THR A 133 -2.63 -5.49 7.25
C THR A 133 -1.49 -6.21 6.55
N GLN A 134 -0.45 -5.49 6.13
CA GLN A 134 0.77 -6.09 5.57
C GLN A 134 1.63 -6.73 6.67
N ILE A 135 1.75 -6.06 7.82
CA ILE A 135 2.46 -6.58 8.99
C ILE A 135 1.79 -7.89 9.45
N ALA A 136 0.45 -7.89 9.61
CA ALA A 136 -0.30 -9.08 10.01
C ALA A 136 -0.11 -10.26 9.04
N ALA A 137 -0.09 -9.98 7.73
CA ALA A 137 0.16 -11.01 6.73
C ALA A 137 1.58 -11.58 6.81
N ARG A 138 2.61 -10.74 6.99
CA ARG A 138 3.99 -11.21 7.18
C ARG A 138 4.22 -11.94 8.50
N MET A 139 3.43 -11.63 9.51
CA MET A 139 3.40 -12.35 10.78
C MET A 139 2.56 -13.63 10.72
N ASN A 140 1.95 -13.97 9.58
CA ASN A 140 1.04 -15.11 9.43
C ASN A 140 -0.09 -15.15 10.47
N ASN A 141 -0.65 -13.98 10.85
CA ASN A 141 -1.64 -13.84 11.92
C ASN A 141 -1.17 -14.33 13.32
N GLU A 142 0.13 -14.55 13.51
CA GLU A 142 0.71 -14.94 14.80
C GLU A 142 1.18 -13.72 15.61
N GLY A 143 1.41 -13.90 16.90
CA GLY A 143 1.87 -12.82 17.78
C GLY A 143 0.80 -11.74 18.03
N ALA A 144 1.21 -10.48 18.15
CA ALA A 144 0.28 -9.37 18.38
C ALA A 144 0.71 -8.06 17.72
N ILE A 145 -0.27 -7.29 17.25
CA ILE A 145 -0.08 -5.95 16.69
C ILE A 145 -0.96 -4.98 17.46
N LEU A 146 -0.38 -3.86 17.93
CA LEU A 146 -1.14 -2.74 18.46
C LEU A 146 -1.23 -1.66 17.38
N ALA A 147 -2.42 -1.46 16.84
CA ALA A 147 -2.71 -0.50 15.80
C ALA A 147 -3.36 0.74 16.42
N ASN A 148 -2.58 1.80 16.57
CA ASN A 148 -3.05 3.07 17.08
C ASN A 148 -3.53 3.98 15.94
N GLU A 149 -4.63 4.68 16.15
CA GLU A 149 -5.07 5.74 15.25
C GLU A 149 -5.66 6.89 16.05
N PHE A 150 -5.11 8.09 15.87
CA PHE A 150 -5.54 9.29 16.59
C PHE A 150 -6.92 9.80 16.17
N SER A 151 -7.35 9.52 14.93
CA SER A 151 -8.63 10.01 14.41
C SER A 151 -9.74 8.98 14.60
N ALA A 152 -10.67 9.26 15.53
CA ALA A 152 -11.80 8.39 15.82
C ALA A 152 -12.62 7.99 14.59
N SER A 153 -12.79 8.91 13.62
CA SER A 153 -13.52 8.62 12.38
C SER A 153 -12.80 7.59 11.51
N ARG A 154 -11.46 7.58 11.55
CA ARG A 154 -10.60 6.67 10.76
C ARG A 154 -10.41 5.31 11.44
N VAL A 155 -10.61 5.19 12.76
CA VAL A 155 -10.62 3.90 13.47
C VAL A 155 -11.64 2.93 12.86
N LYS A 156 -12.82 3.42 12.45
CA LYS A 156 -13.85 2.60 11.80
C LYS A 156 -13.37 2.02 10.46
N VAL A 157 -12.65 2.83 9.68
CA VAL A 157 -12.08 2.42 8.39
C VAL A 157 -10.97 1.39 8.61
N LEU A 158 -10.11 1.62 9.61
CA LEU A 158 -9.07 0.67 10.01
C LEU A 158 -9.68 -0.69 10.40
N HIS A 159 -10.68 -0.69 11.28
CA HIS A 159 -11.38 -1.92 11.70
C HIS A 159 -12.03 -2.65 10.51
N ALA A 160 -12.71 -1.93 9.61
CA ALA A 160 -13.32 -2.52 8.43
C ALA A 160 -12.28 -3.21 7.52
N ASN A 161 -11.12 -2.58 7.33
CA ASN A 161 -10.04 -3.16 6.52
C ASN A 161 -9.39 -4.37 7.19
N ILE A 162 -9.15 -4.33 8.52
CA ILE A 162 -8.64 -5.47 9.30
C ILE A 162 -9.60 -6.67 9.18
N SER A 163 -10.89 -6.43 9.39
CA SER A 163 -11.92 -7.46 9.29
C SER A 163 -12.02 -8.03 7.87
N ARG A 164 -12.07 -7.19 6.83
CA ARG A 164 -12.11 -7.64 5.43
C ARG A 164 -10.91 -8.53 5.08
N CYS A 165 -9.72 -8.19 5.56
CA CYS A 165 -8.50 -8.96 5.32
C CYS A 165 -8.39 -10.24 6.18
N GLY A 166 -9.29 -10.47 7.14
CA GLY A 166 -9.29 -11.68 7.99
C GLY A 166 -8.14 -11.69 9.00
N ILE A 167 -7.80 -10.52 9.54
CA ILE A 167 -6.71 -10.37 10.50
C ILE A 167 -7.23 -10.57 11.92
N SER A 168 -6.55 -11.40 12.70
CA SER A 168 -6.99 -11.81 14.04
C SER A 168 -6.05 -11.40 15.17
N ASN A 169 -4.84 -10.93 14.86
CA ASN A 169 -3.81 -10.60 15.84
C ASN A 169 -3.65 -9.09 16.12
N VAL A 170 -4.64 -8.26 15.80
CA VAL A 170 -4.58 -6.80 15.97
C VAL A 170 -5.49 -6.32 17.10
N ALA A 171 -4.94 -5.54 18.03
CA ALA A 171 -5.68 -4.72 18.97
C ALA A 171 -5.68 -3.25 18.49
N LEU A 172 -6.82 -2.57 18.60
CA LEU A 172 -6.96 -1.17 18.18
C LEU A 172 -6.94 -0.25 19.40
N THR A 173 -6.21 0.87 19.28
CA THR A 173 -6.21 1.95 20.27
C THR A 173 -6.46 3.30 19.62
N HIS A 174 -6.80 4.29 20.43
CA HIS A 174 -7.07 5.67 20.00
C HIS A 174 -6.47 6.64 21.03
N PHE A 175 -5.18 6.93 20.86
CA PHE A 175 -4.39 7.87 21.66
C PHE A 175 -3.61 8.82 20.74
#